data_AF-A0A1D1ZE28-F1
#
_entry.id   AF-A0A1D1ZE28-F1
#
_cell.length_a   1.000
_cell.length_b   1.000
_cell.length_c   1.000
_cell.angle_alpha   90.00
_cell.angle_beta   90.00
_cell.angle_gamma   90.00
#
_symmetry.space_group_name_H-M   'P 1'
#
loop_
_entity.id
_entity.type
_entity.pdbx_description
1 polymer ?
#
loop_
_entity_poly.entity_id
_entity_poly.type
_entity_poly.pdbx_seq_one_letter_code
_entity_poly.pdbx_strand_id
1 'polypeptide(L)'
;MVGVPNDQILRIGQSRSKAAEWVKENIATFVPATNITYIAVGSEVLTAIPNVAPVLVLAMQFLQSALIAADLNFQVKVSTPHSMDMIPKPFPPSIAAFNSTWNSVMSLLLQFLKNTGSSFMINARAYNGYTQGNGLFPLDYVLFRPLTPNNQIVDPNTLFQYTNMFDAMVDAAYYSMQALNFSGIPILVTETGWPWFGGPNEPDATVDNALVYNSNLVQHVLHGDGTPSQPNSTLNTYIYELFNEDLRPGLTSEKNWGLFFSNGTSIYTVNFRRMIDSNSSGLTGVFCVANSSADPKALKAGLDWACGPGSANCSAIQPGQPCYESDNIVAIASCAYNDYYHRTQATGGTCNFGDTATITNSDP
;
A
#
# COMPACT_ATOMS: atom_id res chain seq x y z
N MET A 1 0.88 -15.92 2.73
CA MET A 1 2.34 -15.75 2.89
C MET A 1 2.66 -15.77 4.37
N VAL A 2 3.80 -16.36 4.78
CA VAL A 2 4.25 -16.40 6.18
C VAL A 2 5.61 -15.72 6.28
N GLY A 3 5.77 -14.77 7.22
CA GLY A 3 7.02 -14.05 7.44
C GLY A 3 7.94 -14.79 8.42
N VAL A 4 9.24 -14.83 8.11
CA VAL A 4 10.29 -15.09 9.10
C VAL A 4 10.60 -13.76 9.77
N PRO A 5 10.46 -13.63 11.10
CA PRO A 5 10.86 -12.41 11.80
C PRO A 5 12.35 -12.10 11.62
N ASN A 6 12.69 -10.81 11.55
CA ASN A 6 14.06 -10.33 11.33
C ASN A 6 15.08 -10.88 12.35
N ASP A 7 14.67 -11.05 13.61
CA ASP A 7 15.48 -11.59 14.71
C ASP A 7 15.75 -13.11 14.59
N GLN A 8 14.98 -13.84 13.78
CA GLN A 8 15.17 -15.28 13.55
C GLN A 8 16.11 -15.61 12.38
N ILE A 9 16.42 -14.65 11.51
CA ILE A 9 17.23 -14.87 10.30
C ILE A 9 18.60 -15.44 10.64
N LEU A 10 19.26 -14.90 11.68
CA LEU A 10 20.58 -15.38 12.11
C LEU A 10 20.50 -16.84 12.58
N ARG A 11 19.50 -17.21 13.37
CA ARG A 11 19.31 -18.59 13.86
C ARG A 11 19.05 -19.55 12.69
N ILE A 12 18.21 -19.17 11.73
CA ILE A 12 17.91 -20.00 10.57
C ILE A 12 19.14 -20.14 9.67
N GLY A 13 19.91 -19.06 9.49
CA GLY A 13 21.14 -19.04 8.70
C GLY A 13 22.32 -19.79 9.32
N GLN A 14 22.25 -20.21 10.59
CA GLN A 14 23.31 -20.97 11.25
C GLN A 14 23.46 -22.40 10.72
N SER A 15 22.34 -23.08 10.43
CA SER A 15 22.40 -24.47 9.96
C SER A 15 21.13 -24.90 9.22
N ARG A 16 21.30 -25.91 8.34
CA ARG A 16 20.16 -26.59 7.69
C ARG A 16 19.18 -27.20 8.68
N SER A 17 19.66 -27.71 9.83
CA SER A 17 18.80 -28.30 10.84
C SER A 17 17.89 -27.26 11.50
N LYS A 18 18.37 -26.03 11.72
CA LYS A 18 17.56 -24.93 12.26
C LYS A 18 16.52 -24.42 11.25
N ALA A 19 16.87 -24.34 9.98
CA ALA A 19 15.89 -24.05 8.93
C ALA A 19 14.82 -25.15 8.80
N ALA A 20 15.21 -26.43 8.88
CA ALA A 20 14.28 -27.55 8.83
C ALA A 20 13.33 -27.60 10.03
N GLU A 21 13.84 -27.30 11.24
CA GLU A 21 13.02 -27.12 12.46
C GLU A 21 11.97 -26.02 12.22
N TRP A 22 12.39 -24.86 11.72
CA TRP A 22 11.48 -23.75 11.44
C TRP A 22 10.41 -24.11 10.38
N VAL A 23 10.79 -24.73 9.27
CA VAL A 23 9.84 -25.16 8.22
C VAL A 23 8.85 -26.18 8.75
N LYS A 24 9.32 -27.14 9.56
CA LYS A 24 8.46 -28.15 10.17
C LYS A 24 7.40 -27.48 11.05
N GLU A 25 7.80 -26.61 11.96
CA GLU A 25 6.93 -25.97 12.95
C GLU A 25 5.96 -24.95 12.35
N ASN A 26 6.39 -24.17 11.35
CA ASN A 26 5.64 -23.01 10.87
C ASN A 26 4.95 -23.22 9.52
N ILE A 27 5.37 -24.23 8.75
CA ILE A 27 4.85 -24.48 7.40
C ILE A 27 4.24 -25.88 7.32
N ALA A 28 5.04 -26.93 7.53
CA ALA A 28 4.59 -28.31 7.32
C ALA A 28 3.47 -28.72 8.28
N THR A 29 3.45 -28.20 9.51
CA THR A 29 2.36 -28.43 10.47
C THR A 29 1.00 -27.91 9.98
N PHE A 30 0.97 -26.88 9.14
CA PHE A 30 -0.27 -26.23 8.70
C PHE A 30 -0.68 -26.58 7.28
N VAL A 31 0.24 -27.08 6.45
CA VAL A 31 -0.07 -27.55 5.09
C VAL A 31 -0.57 -29.02 5.16
N PRO A 32 -1.65 -29.39 4.45
CA PRO A 32 -2.39 -28.61 3.45
C PRO A 32 -3.61 -27.86 3.99
N ALA A 33 -3.89 -27.92 5.30
CA ALA A 33 -5.08 -27.26 5.89
C ALA A 33 -5.10 -25.73 5.66
N THR A 34 -3.92 -25.11 5.58
CA THR A 34 -3.71 -23.72 5.18
C THR A 34 -2.95 -23.66 3.87
N ASN A 35 -3.45 -22.89 2.90
CA ASN A 35 -2.78 -22.70 1.61
C ASN A 35 -1.62 -21.70 1.71
N ILE A 36 -0.48 -22.16 2.20
CA ILE A 36 0.75 -21.37 2.28
C ILE A 36 1.47 -21.43 0.92
N THR A 37 1.77 -20.27 0.34
CA THR A 37 2.41 -20.16 -0.99
C THR A 37 3.80 -19.53 -0.97
N TYR A 38 4.11 -18.74 0.06
CA TYR A 38 5.39 -18.04 0.20
C TYR A 38 5.86 -17.98 1.65
N ILE A 39 7.17 -18.12 1.83
CA ILE A 39 7.94 -17.69 2.99
C ILE A 39 8.63 -16.36 2.63
N ALA A 40 8.30 -15.30 3.36
CA ALA A 40 8.98 -14.00 3.29
C ALA A 40 10.07 -13.95 4.37
N VAL A 41 11.34 -14.06 3.97
CA VAL A 41 12.48 -14.16 4.90
C VAL A 41 12.88 -12.77 5.39
N GLY A 42 12.30 -12.35 6.52
CA GLY A 42 12.45 -11.00 7.05
C GLY A 42 11.51 -10.00 6.41
N SER A 43 11.70 -8.74 6.77
CA SER A 43 11.12 -7.57 6.08
C SER A 43 12.16 -6.46 6.04
N GLU A 44 12.42 -5.95 4.83
CA GLU A 44 13.35 -4.84 4.55
C GLU A 44 14.75 -5.05 5.14
N VAL A 45 15.19 -6.30 5.18
CA VAL A 45 16.36 -6.77 5.92
C VAL A 45 17.64 -6.00 5.57
N LEU A 46 17.87 -5.73 4.28
CA LEU A 46 19.09 -5.06 3.79
C LEU A 46 19.18 -3.57 4.18
N THR A 47 18.04 -2.93 4.45
CA THR A 47 17.97 -1.53 4.89
C THR A 47 17.76 -1.41 6.40
N ALA A 48 17.16 -2.42 7.04
CA ALA A 48 16.85 -2.43 8.47
C ALA A 48 17.97 -2.98 9.36
N ILE A 49 18.77 -3.96 8.88
CA ILE A 49 19.77 -4.65 9.71
C ILE A 49 21.17 -4.48 9.10
N PRO A 50 22.08 -3.75 9.77
CA PRO A 50 23.46 -3.63 9.32
C PRO A 50 24.16 -4.99 9.21
N ASN A 51 24.95 -5.18 8.15
CA ASN A 51 25.82 -6.36 7.92
C ASN A 51 25.12 -7.74 7.85
N VAL A 52 23.79 -7.79 7.71
CA VAL A 52 23.03 -9.06 7.62
C VAL A 52 23.12 -9.72 6.23
N ALA A 53 23.51 -8.97 5.21
CA ALA A 53 23.51 -9.37 3.81
C ALA A 53 24.15 -10.75 3.54
N PRO A 54 25.30 -11.13 4.15
CA PRO A 54 25.92 -12.44 3.93
C PRO A 54 25.07 -13.61 4.44
N VAL A 55 24.23 -13.40 5.45
CA VAL A 55 23.45 -14.46 6.11
C VAL A 55 22.07 -14.64 5.46
N LEU A 56 21.50 -13.56 4.91
CA LEU A 56 20.15 -13.57 4.34
C LEU A 56 19.99 -14.63 3.23
N VAL A 57 20.85 -14.60 2.21
CA VAL A 57 20.76 -15.55 1.08
C VAL A 57 21.02 -16.98 1.56
N LEU A 58 21.91 -17.18 2.53
CA LEU A 58 22.18 -18.50 3.11
C LEU A 58 20.97 -19.05 3.86
N ALA A 59 20.28 -18.22 4.66
CA ALA A 59 19.04 -18.59 5.34
C ALA A 59 17.95 -19.00 4.32
N MET A 60 17.79 -18.24 3.24
CA MET A 60 16.85 -18.56 2.16
C MET A 60 17.18 -19.91 1.50
N GLN A 61 18.46 -20.19 1.24
CA GLN A 61 18.91 -21.47 0.68
C GLN A 61 18.63 -22.66 1.63
N PHE A 62 18.81 -22.47 2.93
CA PHE A 62 18.51 -23.52 3.91
C PHE A 62 17.00 -23.77 4.05
N LEU A 63 16.18 -22.72 4.04
CA LEU A 63 14.72 -22.85 4.01
C LEU A 63 14.25 -23.57 2.73
N GLN A 64 14.81 -23.22 1.57
CA GLN A 64 14.52 -23.92 0.31
C GLN A 64 14.90 -25.40 0.38
N SER A 65 16.06 -25.72 0.95
CA SER A 65 16.49 -27.11 1.12
C SER A 65 15.55 -27.90 2.02
N ALA A 66 15.05 -27.27 3.10
CA ALA A 66 14.07 -27.87 3.99
C ALA A 66 12.71 -28.09 3.31
N LEU A 67 12.26 -27.14 2.48
CA LEU A 67 11.04 -27.30 1.67
C LEU A 67 11.16 -28.46 0.66
N ILE A 68 12.32 -28.61 0.02
CA ILE A 68 12.58 -29.75 -0.89
C ILE A 68 12.52 -31.07 -0.11
N ALA A 69 13.17 -31.14 1.06
CA ALA A 69 13.16 -32.34 1.90
C ALA A 69 11.76 -32.71 2.43
N ALA A 70 10.87 -31.73 2.55
CA ALA A 70 9.48 -31.90 2.94
C ALA A 70 8.50 -32.08 1.76
N ASP A 71 8.99 -32.09 0.52
CA ASP A 71 8.18 -32.11 -0.73
C ASP A 71 7.18 -30.93 -0.85
N LEU A 72 7.56 -29.77 -0.31
CA LEU A 72 6.74 -28.55 -0.30
C LEU A 72 7.23 -27.47 -1.28
N ASN A 73 8.38 -27.65 -1.93
CA ASN A 73 9.02 -26.63 -2.77
C ASN A 73 8.25 -26.25 -4.05
N PHE A 74 7.29 -27.07 -4.46
CA PHE A 74 6.40 -26.78 -5.59
C PHE A 74 5.24 -25.87 -5.19
N GLN A 75 4.78 -25.96 -3.94
CA GLN A 75 3.69 -25.15 -3.40
C GLN A 75 4.20 -23.86 -2.73
N VAL A 76 5.28 -23.97 -1.95
CA VAL A 76 5.81 -22.89 -1.13
C VAL A 76 7.11 -22.37 -1.75
N LYS A 77 7.16 -21.07 -2.06
CA LYS A 77 8.35 -20.38 -2.56
C LYS A 77 9.02 -19.56 -1.45
N VAL A 78 10.32 -19.31 -1.59
CA VAL A 78 11.09 -18.51 -0.63
C VAL A 78 11.53 -17.21 -1.30
N SER A 79 11.27 -16.08 -0.65
CA SER A 79 11.78 -14.77 -1.08
C SER A 79 11.99 -13.88 0.16
N THR A 80 12.28 -12.60 -0.03
CA THR A 80 12.49 -11.61 1.04
C THR A 80 11.94 -10.26 0.59
N PRO A 81 11.02 -9.62 1.33
CA PRO A 81 10.54 -8.27 1.07
C PRO A 81 11.65 -7.23 1.18
N HIS A 82 11.62 -6.25 0.28
CA HIS A 82 12.60 -5.19 0.18
C HIS A 82 11.95 -3.81 0.26
N SER A 83 12.63 -2.83 0.86
CA SER A 83 12.22 -1.43 0.81
C SER A 83 12.53 -0.83 -0.56
N MET A 84 11.72 0.12 -1.01
CA MET A 84 12.02 0.96 -2.18
C MET A 84 13.28 1.83 -2.00
N ASP A 85 13.72 2.07 -0.75
CA ASP A 85 14.97 2.78 -0.45
C ASP A 85 16.20 2.07 -1.03
N MET A 86 16.04 0.81 -1.44
CA MET A 86 17.11 0.09 -2.12
C MET A 86 17.43 0.62 -3.52
N ILE A 87 16.52 1.41 -4.10
CA ILE A 87 16.60 2.02 -5.43
C ILE A 87 16.72 3.53 -5.23
N PRO A 88 17.94 4.10 -5.17
CA PRO A 88 18.13 5.51 -4.81
C PRO A 88 17.52 6.50 -5.81
N LYS A 89 17.36 6.07 -7.07
CA LYS A 89 16.78 6.86 -8.16
C LYS A 89 15.75 6.02 -8.90
N PRO A 90 14.53 5.89 -8.38
CA PRO A 90 13.50 5.07 -9.00
C PRO A 90 12.83 5.77 -10.19
N PHE A 91 13.05 7.08 -10.37
CA PHE A 91 12.44 7.86 -11.45
C PHE A 91 13.49 8.63 -12.28
N PRO A 92 13.42 8.61 -13.64
CA PRO A 92 12.51 7.77 -14.43
C PRO A 92 12.86 6.26 -14.31
N PRO A 93 11.88 5.34 -14.39
CA PRO A 93 12.12 3.92 -14.14
C PRO A 93 13.22 3.28 -14.98
N SER A 94 13.37 3.67 -16.25
CA SER A 94 14.34 3.10 -17.19
C SER A 94 15.81 3.24 -16.77
N ILE A 95 16.13 4.18 -15.87
CA ILE A 95 17.49 4.36 -15.34
C ILE A 95 17.65 3.81 -13.93
N ALA A 96 16.59 3.22 -13.36
CA ALA A 96 16.60 2.72 -12.01
C ALA A 96 17.62 1.60 -11.86
N ALA A 97 18.37 1.67 -10.76
CA ALA A 97 19.32 0.65 -10.37
C ALA A 97 19.32 0.53 -8.85
N PHE A 98 19.57 -0.68 -8.35
CA PHE A 98 19.85 -0.88 -6.93
C PHE A 98 21.08 -0.07 -6.53
N ASN A 99 21.14 0.36 -5.26
CA ASN A 99 22.37 0.96 -4.74
C ASN A 99 23.52 -0.03 -4.90
N SER A 100 24.65 0.46 -5.43
CA SER A 100 25.79 -0.36 -5.79
C SER A 100 26.41 -1.10 -4.61
N THR A 101 26.22 -0.61 -3.37
CA THR A 101 26.66 -1.28 -2.14
C THR A 101 26.01 -2.65 -1.95
N TRP A 102 24.81 -2.88 -2.49
CA TRP A 102 24.10 -4.15 -2.39
C TRP A 102 24.26 -5.06 -3.62
N ASN A 103 24.99 -4.62 -4.67
CA ASN A 103 25.08 -5.38 -5.92
C ASN A 103 25.50 -6.85 -5.73
N SER A 104 26.47 -7.11 -4.85
CA SER A 104 26.94 -8.47 -4.59
C SER A 104 25.84 -9.37 -3.99
N VAL A 105 25.16 -8.90 -2.94
CA VAL A 105 24.08 -9.67 -2.30
C VAL A 105 22.86 -9.78 -3.21
N MET A 106 22.51 -8.71 -3.93
CA MET A 106 21.39 -8.71 -4.87
C MET A 106 21.63 -9.68 -6.02
N SER A 107 22.85 -9.78 -6.55
CA SER A 107 23.17 -10.74 -7.61
C SER A 107 22.99 -12.19 -7.12
N LEU A 108 23.42 -12.50 -5.89
CA LEU A 108 23.23 -13.82 -5.28
C LEU A 108 21.74 -14.12 -5.02
N LEU A 109 21.00 -13.13 -4.54
CA LEU A 109 19.57 -13.23 -4.27
C LEU A 109 18.77 -13.45 -5.57
N LEU A 110 19.00 -12.63 -6.59
CA LEU A 110 18.31 -12.74 -7.87
C LEU A 110 18.63 -14.07 -8.57
N GLN A 111 19.87 -14.55 -8.46
CA GLN A 111 20.23 -15.88 -8.93
C GLN A 111 19.48 -16.99 -8.18
N PHE A 112 19.34 -16.87 -6.86
CA PHE A 112 18.55 -17.79 -6.05
C PHE A 112 17.07 -17.79 -6.47
N LEU A 113 16.46 -16.61 -6.64
CA LEU A 113 15.06 -16.48 -7.05
C LEU A 113 14.83 -17.12 -8.43
N LYS A 114 15.72 -16.84 -9.38
CA LYS A 114 15.67 -17.41 -10.73
C LYS A 114 15.79 -18.94 -10.71
N ASN A 115 16.72 -19.48 -9.92
CA ASN A 115 16.95 -20.93 -9.82
C ASN A 115 15.79 -21.68 -9.14
N THR A 116 15.02 -21.00 -8.30
CA THR A 116 13.91 -21.60 -7.53
C THR A 116 12.53 -21.32 -8.11
N GLY A 117 12.46 -20.51 -9.18
CA GLY A 117 11.20 -20.04 -9.75
C GLY A 117 10.38 -19.23 -8.74
N SER A 118 11.06 -18.40 -7.94
CA SER A 118 10.45 -17.52 -6.94
C SER A 118 10.30 -16.09 -7.48
N SER A 119 9.74 -15.20 -6.67
CA SER A 119 9.42 -13.81 -7.03
C SER A 119 10.31 -12.82 -6.29
N PHE A 120 10.59 -11.67 -6.91
CA PHE A 120 11.20 -10.54 -6.23
C PHE A 120 10.14 -9.80 -5.41
N MET A 121 10.27 -9.77 -4.08
CA MET A 121 9.31 -9.09 -3.22
C MET A 121 9.75 -7.63 -2.99
N ILE A 122 8.81 -6.69 -3.10
CA ILE A 122 9.04 -5.25 -2.91
C ILE A 122 7.88 -4.62 -2.13
N ASN A 123 8.22 -3.78 -1.15
CA ASN A 123 7.29 -2.94 -0.39
C ASN A 123 7.14 -1.59 -1.12
N ALA A 124 6.23 -1.52 -2.08
CA ALA A 124 5.98 -0.34 -2.90
C ALA A 124 4.97 0.62 -2.24
N ARG A 125 5.36 1.25 -1.11
CA ARG A 125 4.53 2.22 -0.39
C ARG A 125 4.48 3.57 -1.12
N ALA A 126 3.49 3.76 -1.99
CA ALA A 126 3.39 4.95 -2.85
C ALA A 126 3.24 6.26 -2.06
N TYR A 127 2.54 6.25 -0.92
CA TYR A 127 2.43 7.41 -0.02
C TYR A 127 3.81 7.93 0.44
N ASN A 128 4.75 7.02 0.74
CA ASN A 128 6.12 7.40 1.14
C ASN A 128 6.87 8.03 -0.04
N GLY A 129 6.73 7.46 -1.25
CA GLY A 129 7.32 8.04 -2.47
C GLY A 129 6.75 9.43 -2.80
N TYR A 130 5.45 9.64 -2.58
CA TYR A 130 4.77 10.93 -2.74
C TYR A 130 5.30 11.98 -1.77
N THR A 131 5.30 11.67 -0.48
CA THR A 131 5.73 12.62 0.58
C THR A 131 7.22 12.97 0.44
N GLN A 132 8.08 12.00 0.15
CA GLN A 132 9.51 12.23 -0.10
C GLN A 132 9.78 12.99 -1.41
N GLY A 133 8.90 12.86 -2.40
CA GLY A 133 8.98 13.58 -3.67
C GLY A 133 8.85 15.10 -3.54
N ASN A 134 8.40 15.60 -2.37
CA ASN A 134 8.38 17.03 -2.02
C ASN A 134 7.71 17.92 -3.10
N GLY A 135 6.53 17.49 -3.57
CA GLY A 135 5.74 18.20 -4.58
C GLY A 135 6.13 17.92 -6.04
N LEU A 136 7.13 17.04 -6.28
CA LEU A 136 7.51 16.63 -7.64
C LEU A 136 6.38 15.86 -8.36
N PHE A 137 5.61 15.08 -7.61
CA PHE A 137 4.56 14.23 -8.14
C PHE A 137 3.18 14.77 -7.74
N PRO A 138 2.26 14.98 -8.70
CA PRO A 138 0.91 15.45 -8.37
C PRO A 138 0.13 14.36 -7.63
N LEU A 139 -0.73 14.74 -6.70
CA LEU A 139 -1.54 13.79 -5.92
C LEU A 139 -2.35 12.84 -6.81
N ASP A 140 -2.93 13.37 -7.90
CA ASP A 140 -3.71 12.57 -8.85
C ASP A 140 -2.90 11.41 -9.47
N TYR A 141 -1.60 11.61 -9.73
CA TYR A 141 -0.73 10.54 -10.24
C TYR A 141 -0.61 9.39 -9.23
N VAL A 142 -0.51 9.71 -7.95
CA VAL A 142 -0.31 8.69 -6.93
C VAL A 142 -1.63 8.00 -6.59
N LEU A 143 -2.76 8.69 -6.75
CA LEU A 143 -4.12 8.17 -6.53
C LEU A 143 -4.73 7.47 -7.76
N PHE A 144 -3.95 7.18 -8.82
CA PHE A 144 -4.42 6.58 -10.08
C PHE A 144 -5.52 7.38 -10.78
N ARG A 145 -5.56 8.71 -10.57
CA ARG A 145 -6.52 9.59 -11.24
C ARG A 145 -5.97 10.07 -12.58
N PRO A 146 -6.85 10.40 -13.55
CA PRO A 146 -6.41 10.92 -14.84
C PRO A 146 -5.54 12.18 -14.69
N LEU A 147 -4.41 12.20 -15.39
CA LEU A 147 -3.53 13.36 -15.44
C LEU A 147 -3.96 14.31 -16.56
N THR A 148 -3.82 15.61 -16.32
CA THR A 148 -3.99 16.61 -17.37
C THR A 148 -2.89 16.45 -18.44
N PRO A 149 -3.13 16.87 -19.70
CA PRO A 149 -2.12 16.75 -20.75
C PRO A 149 -0.77 17.39 -20.42
N ASN A 150 -0.76 18.45 -19.60
CA ASN A 150 0.46 19.14 -19.19
C ASN A 150 1.23 18.43 -18.07
N ASN A 151 0.61 17.47 -17.39
CA ASN A 151 1.17 16.73 -16.27
C ASN A 151 1.46 15.27 -16.61
N GLN A 152 1.49 14.91 -17.90
CA GLN A 152 1.83 13.55 -18.31
C GLN A 152 3.25 13.19 -17.86
N ILE A 153 3.39 12.02 -17.26
CA ILE A 153 4.66 11.49 -16.79
C ILE A 153 5.15 10.47 -17.79
N VAL A 154 6.19 10.85 -18.55
CA VAL A 154 6.77 10.02 -19.61
C VAL A 154 8.23 9.74 -19.28
N ASP A 155 8.61 8.48 -19.37
CA ASP A 155 10.01 8.07 -19.27
C ASP A 155 10.76 8.45 -20.56
N PRO A 156 11.80 9.29 -20.48
CA PRO A 156 12.46 9.84 -21.66
C PRO A 156 13.24 8.80 -22.48
N ASN A 157 13.62 7.66 -21.89
CA ASN A 157 14.42 6.65 -22.60
C ASN A 157 13.55 5.60 -23.29
N THR A 158 12.39 5.28 -22.72
CA THR A 158 11.50 4.22 -23.23
C THR A 158 10.25 4.77 -23.91
N LEU A 159 9.93 6.05 -23.66
CA LEU A 159 8.69 6.72 -24.04
C LEU A 159 7.44 6.10 -23.41
N PHE A 160 7.63 5.25 -22.39
CA PHE A 160 6.50 4.74 -21.61
C PHE A 160 5.86 5.87 -20.82
N GLN A 161 4.54 5.96 -20.96
CA GLN A 161 3.72 6.84 -20.17
C GLN A 161 3.31 6.11 -18.89
N TYR A 162 3.69 6.66 -17.75
CA TYR A 162 3.26 6.19 -16.45
C TYR A 162 2.06 7.02 -16.01
N THR A 163 0.90 6.39 -15.90
CA THR A 163 -0.34 7.04 -15.47
C THR A 163 -0.51 7.02 -13.95
N ASN A 164 0.26 6.18 -13.25
CA ASN A 164 0.28 6.09 -11.80
C ASN A 164 1.68 5.77 -11.25
N MET A 165 1.92 6.18 -10.00
CA MET A 165 3.21 5.97 -9.32
C MET A 165 3.52 4.50 -9.06
N PHE A 166 2.50 3.69 -8.79
CA PHE A 166 2.65 2.27 -8.48
C PHE A 166 3.35 1.52 -9.62
N ASP A 167 2.90 1.72 -10.86
CA ASP A 167 3.53 1.13 -12.05
C ASP A 167 4.98 1.58 -12.22
N ALA A 168 5.27 2.86 -11.98
CA ALA A 168 6.62 3.38 -12.06
C ALA A 168 7.54 2.77 -11.00
N MET A 169 7.04 2.52 -9.78
CA MET A 169 7.81 1.86 -8.71
C MET A 169 8.09 0.39 -9.03
N VAL A 170 7.10 -0.33 -9.57
CA VAL A 170 7.24 -1.72 -9.99
C VAL A 170 8.22 -1.82 -11.17
N ASP A 171 8.10 -0.95 -12.18
CA ASP A 171 9.04 -0.93 -13.31
C ASP A 171 10.45 -0.52 -12.89
N ALA A 172 10.60 0.39 -11.93
CA ALA A 172 11.91 0.74 -11.39
C ALA A 172 12.62 -0.49 -10.78
N ALA A 173 11.87 -1.40 -10.13
CA ALA A 173 12.42 -2.65 -9.64
C ALA A 173 12.77 -3.63 -10.78
N TYR A 174 11.95 -3.72 -11.84
CA TYR A 174 12.29 -4.51 -13.04
C TYR A 174 13.57 -4.01 -13.71
N TYR A 175 13.69 -2.70 -13.95
CA TYR A 175 14.89 -2.10 -14.53
C TYR A 175 16.12 -2.26 -13.61
N SER A 176 15.93 -2.19 -12.28
CA SER A 176 17.02 -2.44 -11.33
C SER A 176 17.56 -3.86 -11.38
N MET A 177 16.68 -4.86 -11.58
CA MET A 177 17.11 -6.25 -11.84
C MET A 177 17.84 -6.37 -13.18
N GLN A 178 17.34 -5.70 -14.22
CA GLN A 178 17.94 -5.69 -15.55
C GLN A 178 19.35 -5.07 -15.54
N ALA A 179 19.59 -4.04 -14.73
CA ALA A 179 20.91 -3.42 -14.54
C ALA A 179 21.95 -4.40 -13.96
N LEU A 180 21.51 -5.46 -13.27
CA LEU A 180 22.35 -6.58 -12.81
C LEU A 180 22.33 -7.79 -13.77
N ASN A 181 21.79 -7.63 -14.99
CA ASN A 181 21.61 -8.67 -16.00
C ASN A 181 20.63 -9.79 -15.61
N PHE A 182 19.64 -9.49 -14.76
CA PHE A 182 18.55 -10.41 -14.43
C PHE A 182 17.24 -9.97 -15.08
N SER A 183 16.53 -10.93 -15.65
CA SER A 183 15.21 -10.76 -16.25
C SER A 183 14.37 -12.01 -16.04
N GLY A 184 13.05 -11.88 -16.21
CA GLY A 184 12.09 -12.99 -16.08
C GLY A 184 11.78 -13.41 -14.62
N ILE A 185 12.24 -12.65 -13.63
CA ILE A 185 11.85 -12.84 -12.22
C ILE A 185 10.58 -12.00 -12.00
N PRO A 186 9.44 -12.61 -11.66
CA PRO A 186 8.20 -11.87 -11.42
C PRO A 186 8.31 -11.03 -10.15
N ILE A 187 7.70 -9.85 -10.13
CA ILE A 187 7.57 -9.03 -8.93
C ILE A 187 6.33 -9.45 -8.14
N LEU A 188 6.47 -9.47 -6.81
CA LEU A 188 5.39 -9.60 -5.84
C LEU A 188 5.40 -8.33 -4.99
N VAL A 189 4.34 -7.52 -5.07
CA VAL A 189 4.24 -6.33 -4.21
C VAL A 189 3.72 -6.77 -2.84
N THR A 190 4.58 -6.76 -1.85
CA THR A 190 4.27 -7.29 -0.51
C THR A 190 3.61 -6.27 0.40
N GLU A 191 3.78 -4.98 0.13
CA GLU A 191 3.15 -3.91 0.88
C GLU A 191 2.94 -2.69 -0.01
N THR A 192 1.71 -2.19 -0.06
CA THR A 192 1.36 -0.91 -0.67
C THR A 192 0.03 -0.42 -0.11
N GLY A 193 -0.19 0.88 -0.02
CA GLY A 193 -1.39 1.42 0.64
C GLY A 193 -1.31 2.93 0.80
N TRP A 194 -2.27 3.46 1.56
CA TRP A 194 -2.34 4.87 1.88
C TRP A 194 -2.95 5.07 3.28
N PRO A 195 -2.32 5.87 4.15
CA PRO A 195 -2.83 6.12 5.49
C PRO A 195 -4.09 6.98 5.46
N TRP A 196 -5.11 6.59 6.22
CA TRP A 196 -6.40 7.30 6.27
C TRP A 196 -6.41 8.48 7.23
N PHE A 197 -5.44 8.55 8.14
CA PHE A 197 -5.31 9.65 9.09
C PHE A 197 -3.86 9.98 9.40
N GLY A 198 -3.48 11.23 9.18
CA GLY A 198 -2.17 11.77 9.53
C GLY A 198 -2.23 12.94 10.49
N GLY A 199 -1.04 13.34 10.95
CA GLY A 199 -0.86 14.49 11.81
C GLY A 199 -0.92 15.82 11.04
N PRO A 200 -0.70 16.96 11.72
CA PRO A 200 -0.79 18.29 11.09
C PRO A 200 0.10 18.51 9.86
N ASN A 201 1.21 17.76 9.77
CA ASN A 201 2.17 17.84 8.65
C ASN A 201 1.95 16.73 7.60
N GLU A 202 0.85 16.00 7.68
CA GLU A 202 0.52 14.86 6.80
C GLU A 202 -0.86 15.08 6.16
N PRO A 203 -1.08 16.22 5.47
CA PRO A 203 -2.44 16.68 5.10
C PRO A 203 -3.14 15.75 4.12
N ASP A 204 -2.40 14.96 3.34
CA ASP A 204 -2.95 14.05 2.34
C ASP A 204 -3.25 12.64 2.89
N ALA A 205 -2.93 12.38 4.17
CA ALA A 205 -3.34 11.16 4.87
C ALA A 205 -4.78 11.34 5.37
N THR A 206 -5.73 11.13 4.45
CA THR A 206 -7.17 11.30 4.67
C THR A 206 -7.93 10.04 4.26
N VAL A 207 -9.14 9.89 4.79
CA VAL A 207 -10.02 8.77 4.47
C VAL A 207 -10.33 8.72 2.97
N ASP A 208 -10.63 9.88 2.37
CA ASP A 208 -10.99 9.95 0.96
C ASP A 208 -9.82 9.52 0.07
N ASN A 209 -8.61 10.01 0.34
CA ASN A 209 -7.42 9.61 -0.41
C ASN A 209 -7.10 8.13 -0.20
N ALA A 210 -7.25 7.61 1.01
CA ALA A 210 -7.01 6.20 1.30
C ALA A 210 -8.01 5.27 0.61
N LEU A 211 -9.30 5.63 0.61
CA LEU A 211 -10.34 4.94 -0.12
C LEU A 211 -10.07 4.95 -1.63
N VAL A 212 -9.74 6.12 -2.19
CA VAL A 212 -9.43 6.28 -3.62
C VAL A 212 -8.23 5.41 -4.00
N TYR A 213 -7.12 5.52 -3.26
CA TYR A 213 -5.90 4.80 -3.55
C TYR A 213 -6.13 3.28 -3.54
N ASN A 214 -6.68 2.75 -2.44
CA ASN A 214 -6.86 1.31 -2.29
C ASN A 214 -7.92 0.76 -3.26
N SER A 215 -8.98 1.51 -3.55
CA SER A 215 -9.98 1.09 -4.53
C SER A 215 -9.40 1.04 -5.95
N ASN A 216 -8.69 2.09 -6.36
CA ASN A 216 -8.12 2.16 -7.70
C ASN A 216 -6.99 1.16 -7.89
N LEU A 217 -6.16 0.94 -6.86
CA LEU A 217 -5.15 -0.11 -6.85
C LEU A 217 -5.78 -1.48 -7.12
N VAL A 218 -6.86 -1.82 -6.40
CA VAL A 218 -7.55 -3.11 -6.58
C VAL A 218 -8.12 -3.23 -7.99
N GLN A 219 -8.75 -2.16 -8.53
CA GLN A 219 -9.26 -2.19 -9.90
C GLN A 219 -8.13 -2.38 -10.92
N HIS A 220 -7.03 -1.64 -10.78
CA HIS A 220 -5.87 -1.74 -11.65
C HIS A 220 -5.29 -3.17 -11.66
N VAL A 221 -5.06 -3.75 -10.47
CA VAL A 221 -4.51 -5.11 -10.34
C VAL A 221 -5.49 -6.18 -10.88
N LEU A 222 -6.80 -6.04 -10.63
CA LEU A 222 -7.81 -7.00 -11.10
C LEU A 222 -8.14 -6.89 -12.59
N HIS A 223 -7.93 -5.71 -13.19
CA HIS A 223 -8.06 -5.54 -14.64
C HIS A 223 -6.96 -6.33 -15.37
N GLY A 224 -5.74 -6.33 -14.81
CA GLY A 224 -4.64 -7.19 -15.23
C GLY A 224 -3.79 -6.60 -16.36
N ASP A 225 -3.74 -5.27 -16.48
CA ASP A 225 -2.93 -4.58 -17.50
C ASP A 225 -1.43 -4.76 -17.31
N GLY A 226 -1.00 -5.11 -16.09
CA GLY A 226 0.40 -5.08 -15.69
C GLY A 226 0.94 -3.65 -15.68
N THR A 227 2.25 -3.51 -15.84
CA THR A 227 2.94 -2.22 -15.93
C THR A 227 3.34 -1.91 -17.37
N PRO A 228 3.70 -0.65 -17.71
CA PRO A 228 4.18 -0.30 -19.03
C PRO A 228 5.34 -1.17 -19.55
N SER A 229 6.32 -1.52 -18.69
CA SER A 229 7.43 -2.39 -19.08
C SER A 229 7.07 -3.88 -19.11
N GLN A 230 6.05 -4.30 -18.34
CA GLN A 230 5.56 -5.68 -18.25
C GLN A 230 4.05 -5.77 -18.55
N PRO A 231 3.62 -5.48 -19.80
CA PRO A 231 2.20 -5.46 -20.14
C PRO A 231 1.58 -6.86 -20.02
N ASN A 232 0.35 -6.92 -19.52
CA ASN A 232 -0.41 -8.15 -19.24
C ASN A 232 0.25 -9.08 -18.21
N SER A 233 1.19 -8.58 -17.41
CA SER A 233 1.76 -9.34 -16.30
C SER A 233 0.80 -9.33 -15.10
N THR A 234 0.65 -10.48 -14.45
CA THR A 234 -0.16 -10.58 -13.23
C THR A 234 0.63 -10.02 -12.04
N LEU A 235 0.20 -8.87 -11.51
CA LEU A 235 0.81 -8.21 -10.36
C LEU A 235 0.14 -8.67 -9.06
N ASN A 236 0.66 -9.74 -8.47
CA ASN A 236 0.22 -10.14 -7.12
C ASN A 236 0.61 -9.04 -6.12
N THR A 237 -0.39 -8.50 -5.43
CA THR A 237 -0.25 -7.30 -4.60
C THR A 237 -0.98 -7.48 -3.26
N TYR A 238 -0.32 -7.11 -2.18
CA TYR A 238 -0.89 -7.11 -0.84
C TYR A 238 -1.10 -5.67 -0.35
N ILE A 239 -2.33 -5.36 0.04
CA ILE A 239 -2.65 -4.07 0.66
C ILE A 239 -2.08 -4.05 2.07
N TYR A 240 -1.36 -2.98 2.36
CA TYR A 240 -0.87 -2.61 3.67
C TYR A 240 -1.81 -1.54 4.24
N GLU A 241 -2.65 -1.83 5.24
CA GLU A 241 -2.77 -3.10 5.96
C GLU A 241 -4.21 -3.38 6.43
N LEU A 242 -4.43 -4.50 7.12
CA LEU A 242 -5.78 -4.90 7.51
C LEU A 242 -6.32 -4.03 8.66
N PHE A 243 -5.53 -3.81 9.71
CA PHE A 243 -5.96 -3.08 10.90
C PHE A 243 -5.03 -1.92 11.20
N ASN A 244 -5.54 -0.87 11.83
CA ASN A 244 -4.68 0.14 12.46
C ASN A 244 -3.81 -0.50 13.55
N GLU A 245 -2.52 -0.16 13.53
CA GLU A 245 -1.53 -0.61 14.49
C GLU A 245 -1.11 0.56 15.40
N ASP A 246 -1.86 0.78 16.48
CA ASP A 246 -1.72 1.92 17.40
C ASP A 246 -0.37 2.02 18.14
N LEU A 247 0.33 0.88 18.24
CA LEU A 247 1.66 0.77 18.84
C LEU A 247 2.81 1.07 17.87
N ARG A 248 2.54 1.39 16.59
CA ARG A 248 3.62 1.73 15.65
C ARG A 248 4.37 2.99 16.08
N PRO A 249 5.71 2.98 16.04
CA PRO A 249 6.50 4.18 16.25
C PRO A 249 6.42 5.09 15.02
N GLY A 250 6.73 6.37 15.20
CA GLY A 250 6.86 7.33 14.10
C GLY A 250 5.73 8.36 14.05
N LEU A 251 5.40 8.78 12.83
CA LEU A 251 4.40 9.80 12.57
C LEU A 251 2.98 9.29 12.89
N THR A 252 1.99 10.19 12.81
CA THR A 252 0.60 9.79 13.11
C THR A 252 0.09 8.85 12.01
N SER A 253 0.49 9.05 10.75
CA SER A 253 0.13 8.16 9.64
C SER A 253 0.53 6.70 9.88
N GLU A 254 1.70 6.44 10.48
CA GLU A 254 2.23 5.08 10.73
C GLU A 254 1.28 4.20 11.56
N LYS A 255 0.33 4.80 12.28
CA LYS A 255 -0.66 4.07 13.09
C LYS A 255 -2.00 3.84 12.37
N ASN A 256 -2.17 4.40 11.17
CA ASN A 256 -3.46 4.60 10.53
C ASN A 256 -3.47 4.17 9.05
N TRP A 257 -2.92 2.98 8.75
CA TRP A 257 -2.93 2.38 7.41
C TRP A 257 -4.03 1.34 7.20
N GLY A 258 -4.77 1.00 8.27
CA GLY A 258 -5.75 -0.06 8.26
C GLY A 258 -6.93 0.22 7.32
N LEU A 259 -7.49 -0.85 6.76
CA LEU A 259 -8.85 -0.85 6.20
C LEU A 259 -9.91 -0.87 7.32
N PHE A 260 -9.54 -1.42 8.49
CA PHE A 260 -10.37 -1.56 9.66
C PHE A 260 -9.73 -0.93 10.91
N PHE A 261 -10.58 -0.47 11.82
CA PHE A 261 -10.18 -0.23 13.20
C PHE A 261 -9.90 -1.54 13.93
N SER A 262 -9.16 -1.47 15.04
CA SER A 262 -8.85 -2.64 15.89
C SER A 262 -10.10 -3.33 16.48
N ASN A 263 -11.24 -2.62 16.54
CA ASN A 263 -12.52 -3.19 16.94
C ASN A 263 -13.28 -3.92 15.81
N GLY A 264 -12.70 -4.00 14.60
CA GLY A 264 -13.29 -4.64 13.41
C GLY A 264 -14.24 -3.77 12.60
N THR A 265 -14.48 -2.52 13.02
CA THR A 265 -15.30 -1.57 12.25
C THR A 265 -14.53 -1.10 11.02
N SER A 266 -15.18 -1.09 9.86
CA SER A 266 -14.58 -0.61 8.61
C SER A 266 -14.31 0.89 8.69
N ILE A 267 -13.13 1.33 8.26
CA ILE A 267 -12.85 2.77 8.10
C ILE A 267 -13.49 3.23 6.79
N TYR A 268 -13.25 2.46 5.72
CA TYR A 268 -13.88 2.57 4.40
C TYR A 268 -13.92 1.16 3.76
N THR A 269 -14.78 0.95 2.77
CA THR A 269 -14.94 -0.37 2.12
C THR A 269 -14.19 -0.41 0.79
N VAL A 270 -13.46 -1.50 0.54
CA VAL A 270 -12.79 -1.77 -0.74
C VAL A 270 -13.38 -3.03 -1.35
N ASN A 271 -13.73 -2.98 -2.64
CA ASN A 271 -14.30 -4.12 -3.34
C ASN A 271 -13.21 -4.95 -4.03
N PHE A 272 -12.94 -6.14 -3.51
CA PHE A 272 -11.94 -7.09 -4.01
C PHE A 272 -12.42 -8.00 -5.13
N ARG A 273 -13.63 -7.78 -5.69
CA ARG A 273 -14.16 -8.56 -6.81
C ARG A 273 -13.96 -7.82 -8.12
N ARG A 274 -13.61 -8.58 -9.17
CA ARG A 274 -13.55 -8.05 -10.53
C ARG A 274 -14.97 -7.64 -10.95
N MET A 275 -15.21 -6.34 -11.05
CA MET A 275 -16.49 -5.78 -11.51
C MET A 275 -16.54 -5.98 -13.03
N ILE A 276 -17.10 -7.09 -13.49
CA ILE A 276 -17.18 -7.41 -14.93
C ILE A 276 -18.24 -6.58 -15.65
N ASP A 277 -19.27 -6.11 -14.95
CA ASP A 277 -20.39 -5.37 -15.56
C ASP A 277 -21.06 -4.41 -14.56
N SER A 278 -20.56 -3.18 -14.45
CA SER A 278 -21.42 -2.04 -14.13
C SER A 278 -20.72 -0.74 -14.48
N ASN A 279 -21.45 0.18 -15.12
CA ASN A 279 -21.14 1.60 -15.23
C ASN A 279 -21.10 2.32 -13.85
N SER A 280 -20.90 1.58 -12.76
CA SER A 280 -20.68 2.14 -11.42
C SER A 280 -19.19 2.29 -11.18
N SER A 281 -18.63 3.34 -11.76
CA SER A 281 -17.30 3.89 -11.41
C SER A 281 -17.27 4.49 -9.99
N GLY A 282 -18.14 4.03 -9.09
CA GLY A 282 -18.34 4.62 -7.77
C GLY A 282 -17.47 3.95 -6.73
N LEU A 283 -16.60 4.73 -6.10
CA LEU A 283 -15.96 4.37 -4.83
C LEU A 283 -17.07 3.96 -3.84
N THR A 284 -17.05 2.72 -3.39
CA THR A 284 -18.05 2.21 -2.43
C THR A 284 -17.54 2.49 -1.01
N GLY A 285 -17.66 3.73 -0.55
CA GLY A 285 -17.31 4.16 0.81
C GLY A 285 -18.54 4.30 1.71
N VAL A 286 -18.36 4.42 3.03
CA VAL A 286 -19.44 4.83 3.94
C VAL A 286 -19.22 6.30 4.23
N PHE A 287 -20.02 7.19 3.65
CA PHE A 287 -19.83 8.63 3.78
C PHE A 287 -20.90 9.23 4.68
N CYS A 288 -20.51 10.19 5.52
CA CYS A 288 -21.45 11.03 6.24
C CYS A 288 -21.65 12.35 5.52
N VAL A 289 -22.83 12.54 4.92
CA VAL A 289 -23.12 13.66 4.02
C VAL A 289 -24.19 14.56 4.59
N ALA A 290 -24.04 15.86 4.37
CA ALA A 290 -25.04 16.85 4.77
C ALA A 290 -26.31 16.68 3.93
N ASN A 291 -27.46 16.77 4.59
CA ASN A 291 -28.77 16.74 3.95
C ASN A 291 -29.02 18.07 3.23
N SER A 292 -29.12 18.01 1.90
CA SER A 292 -29.36 19.19 1.06
C SER A 292 -30.69 19.90 1.32
N SER A 293 -31.64 19.23 1.99
CA SER A 293 -32.94 19.79 2.37
C SER A 293 -32.96 20.39 3.79
N ALA A 294 -31.86 20.32 4.53
CA ALA A 294 -31.78 20.86 5.89
C ALA A 294 -31.71 22.40 5.91
N ASP A 295 -32.16 23.00 7.02
CA ASP A 295 -32.07 24.46 7.20
C ASP A 295 -30.60 24.93 7.18
N PRO A 296 -30.24 25.97 6.39
CA PRO A 296 -28.86 26.44 6.30
C PRO A 296 -28.24 26.88 7.62
N LYS A 297 -29.03 27.40 8.57
CA LYS A 297 -28.51 27.78 9.90
C LYS A 297 -28.25 26.55 10.74
N ALA A 298 -29.10 25.52 10.64
CA ALA A 298 -28.86 24.23 11.28
C ALA A 298 -27.61 23.54 10.72
N LEU A 299 -27.42 23.55 9.40
CA LEU A 299 -26.20 23.07 8.74
C LEU A 299 -24.96 23.82 9.25
N LYS A 300 -25.04 25.15 9.32
CA LYS A 300 -23.95 25.98 9.86
C LYS A 300 -23.65 25.65 11.32
N ALA A 301 -24.66 25.46 12.16
CA ALA A 301 -24.48 25.08 13.56
C ALA A 301 -23.82 23.69 13.70
N GLY A 302 -24.26 22.72 12.90
CA GLY A 302 -23.64 21.39 12.87
C GLY A 302 -22.20 21.46 12.36
N LEU A 303 -21.92 22.28 11.34
CA LEU A 303 -20.57 22.50 10.81
C LEU A 303 -19.64 23.12 11.87
N ASP A 304 -20.09 24.17 12.55
CA ASP A 304 -19.33 24.83 13.61
C ASP A 304 -19.08 23.87 14.78
N TRP A 305 -20.04 22.99 15.08
CA TRP A 305 -19.85 21.94 16.07
C TRP A 305 -18.82 20.91 15.61
N ALA A 306 -18.91 20.41 14.37
CA ALA A 306 -17.99 19.42 13.82
C ALA A 306 -16.54 19.93 13.86
N CYS A 307 -16.30 21.16 13.38
CA CYS A 307 -14.99 21.79 13.36
C CYS A 307 -14.50 22.25 14.74
N GLY A 308 -15.40 22.44 15.71
CA GLY A 308 -15.10 22.86 17.06
C GLY A 308 -15.07 21.67 18.02
N PRO A 309 -16.09 21.49 18.88
CA PRO A 309 -16.16 20.37 19.83
C PRO A 309 -15.97 18.98 19.22
N GLY A 310 -16.46 18.76 17.99
CA GLY A 310 -16.33 17.49 17.27
C GLY A 310 -14.90 17.16 16.86
N SER A 311 -14.00 18.15 16.82
CA SER A 311 -12.59 17.98 16.44
C SER A 311 -12.37 17.39 15.04
N ALA A 312 -13.29 17.66 14.11
CA ALA A 312 -13.08 17.41 12.68
C ALA A 312 -11.92 18.26 12.15
N ASN A 313 -11.16 17.73 11.20
CA ASN A 313 -10.19 18.48 10.44
C ASN A 313 -10.86 19.30 9.33
N CYS A 314 -11.13 20.55 9.68
CA CYS A 314 -11.74 21.52 8.78
C CYS A 314 -10.72 22.35 7.99
N SER A 315 -9.49 21.86 7.79
CA SER A 315 -8.51 22.52 6.91
C SER A 315 -8.93 22.45 5.44
N ALA A 316 -9.50 21.33 5.00
CA ALA A 316 -9.88 21.10 3.61
C ALA A 316 -11.08 21.95 3.13
N ILE A 317 -11.82 22.56 4.07
CA ILE A 317 -12.99 23.41 3.78
C ILE A 317 -12.65 24.91 3.83
N GLN A 318 -11.38 25.29 3.86
CA GLN A 318 -10.98 26.72 3.81
C GLN A 318 -10.96 27.23 2.36
N PRO A 319 -11.12 28.55 2.12
CA PRO A 319 -11.08 29.10 0.76
C PRO A 319 -9.86 28.63 -0.05
N GLY A 320 -10.12 28.10 -1.24
CA GLY A 320 -9.09 27.57 -2.15
C GLY A 320 -8.62 26.15 -1.87
N GLN A 321 -9.24 25.45 -0.91
CA GLN A 321 -8.96 24.05 -0.59
C GLN A 321 -9.95 23.10 -1.31
N PRO A 322 -9.62 21.80 -1.45
CA PRO A 322 -10.37 20.85 -2.29
C PRO A 322 -11.86 20.68 -1.93
N CYS A 323 -12.22 20.90 -0.67
CA CYS A 323 -13.58 20.74 -0.14
C CYS A 323 -14.32 22.09 0.04
N TYR A 324 -13.76 23.19 -0.48
CA TYR A 324 -14.39 24.50 -0.40
C TYR A 324 -15.11 24.86 -1.70
N GLU A 325 -16.42 25.01 -1.61
CA GLU A 325 -17.25 25.57 -2.66
C GLU A 325 -17.90 26.88 -2.18
N SER A 326 -17.68 27.96 -2.93
CA SER A 326 -18.27 29.28 -2.58
C SER A 326 -19.79 29.17 -2.47
N ASP A 327 -20.33 29.68 -1.37
CA ASP A 327 -21.77 29.77 -1.10
C ASP A 327 -22.52 28.41 -1.06
N ASN A 328 -21.81 27.29 -1.05
CA ASN A 328 -22.40 25.95 -0.93
C ASN A 328 -22.14 25.36 0.47
N ILE A 329 -22.96 25.77 1.44
CA ILE A 329 -22.86 25.27 2.82
C ILE A 329 -23.07 23.76 2.93
N VAL A 330 -23.82 23.15 2.02
CA VAL A 330 -24.07 21.70 2.01
C VAL A 330 -22.77 20.95 1.68
N ALA A 331 -22.06 21.35 0.63
CA ALA A 331 -20.78 20.74 0.26
C ALA A 331 -19.73 20.89 1.39
N ILE A 332 -19.61 22.11 1.92
CA ILE A 332 -18.70 22.43 3.03
C ILE A 332 -19.04 21.59 4.28
N ALA A 333 -20.33 21.50 4.64
CA ALA A 333 -20.79 20.71 5.78
C ALA A 333 -20.56 19.21 5.58
N SER A 334 -20.83 18.68 4.38
CA SER A 334 -20.56 17.28 4.04
C SER A 334 -19.10 16.90 4.28
N CYS A 335 -18.14 17.71 3.83
CA CYS A 335 -16.73 17.41 4.06
C CYS A 335 -16.36 17.38 5.56
N ALA A 336 -16.86 18.34 6.35
CA ALA A 336 -16.61 18.36 7.79
C ALA A 336 -17.30 17.21 8.54
N TYR A 337 -18.54 16.89 8.16
CA TYR A 337 -19.30 15.79 8.75
C TYR A 337 -18.66 14.44 8.46
N ASN A 338 -18.19 14.25 7.22
CA ASN A 338 -17.50 13.04 6.80
C ASN A 338 -16.21 12.82 7.60
N ASP A 339 -15.36 13.85 7.70
CA ASP A 339 -14.11 13.75 8.47
C ASP A 339 -14.37 13.45 9.95
N TYR A 340 -15.32 14.16 10.60
CA TYR A 340 -15.72 13.85 11.98
C TYR A 340 -16.16 12.39 12.13
N TYR A 341 -17.08 11.95 11.26
CA TYR A 341 -17.71 10.64 11.36
C TYR A 341 -16.67 9.54 11.27
N HIS A 342 -15.77 9.60 10.28
CA HIS A 342 -14.74 8.58 10.14
C HIS A 342 -13.74 8.55 11.30
N ARG A 343 -13.40 9.70 11.89
CA ARG A 343 -12.50 9.77 13.05
C ARG A 343 -13.11 9.18 14.32
N THR A 344 -14.43 9.28 14.47
CA THR A 344 -15.11 9.03 15.75
C THR A 344 -16.03 7.82 15.73
N GLN A 345 -16.39 7.27 14.57
CA GLN A 345 -17.31 6.12 14.47
C GLN A 345 -16.83 4.91 15.28
N ALA A 346 -15.52 4.68 15.37
CA ALA A 346 -14.96 3.57 16.17
C ALA A 346 -15.21 3.71 17.68
N THR A 347 -15.41 4.94 18.16
CA THR A 347 -15.67 5.27 19.57
C THR A 347 -17.12 5.70 19.82
N GLY A 348 -18.02 5.49 18.85
CA GLY A 348 -19.45 5.76 18.97
C GLY A 348 -19.92 7.09 18.39
N GLY A 349 -19.08 7.79 17.63
CA GLY A 349 -19.49 8.97 16.86
C GLY A 349 -20.59 8.65 15.83
N THR A 350 -21.51 9.58 15.63
CA THR A 350 -22.70 9.38 14.78
C THR A 350 -22.79 10.41 13.66
N CYS A 351 -23.27 10.00 12.50
CA CYS A 351 -23.64 10.90 11.40
C CYS A 351 -25.06 11.44 11.61
N ASN A 352 -25.22 12.50 12.42
CA ASN A 352 -26.54 13.09 12.67
C ASN A 352 -26.52 14.63 12.69
N PHE A 353 -25.61 15.25 13.46
CA PHE A 353 -25.42 16.71 13.53
C PHE A 353 -26.71 17.55 13.72
N GLY A 354 -27.70 17.00 14.43
CA GLY A 354 -29.01 17.63 14.60
C GLY A 354 -29.97 17.33 13.44
N ASP A 355 -29.99 16.07 12.99
CA ASP A 355 -30.76 15.57 11.84
C ASP A 355 -30.43 16.25 10.50
N THR A 356 -29.26 16.87 10.40
CA THR A 356 -28.78 17.56 9.19
C THR A 356 -27.85 16.69 8.34
N ALA A 357 -27.60 15.44 8.73
CA ALA A 357 -26.71 14.53 8.01
C ALA A 357 -27.26 13.11 7.90
N THR A 358 -26.81 12.38 6.89
CA THR A 358 -27.18 10.99 6.63
C THR A 358 -25.98 10.18 6.13
N ILE A 359 -25.99 8.88 6.40
CA ILE A 359 -24.99 7.95 5.85
C ILE A 359 -25.39 7.55 4.43
N THR A 360 -24.45 7.59 3.49
CA THR A 360 -24.59 7.08 2.13
C THR A 360 -23.44 6.13 1.79
N ASN A 361 -23.69 5.22 0.84
CA ASN A 361 -22.68 4.29 0.32
C ASN A 361 -22.10 4.71 -1.04
N SER A 362 -22.51 5.87 -1.52
CA SER A 362 -22.07 6.47 -2.78
C SER A 362 -21.33 7.77 -2.47
N ASP A 363 -20.19 7.96 -3.12
CA ASP A 363 -19.44 9.23 -3.10
C ASP A 363 -20.38 10.39 -3.55
N PRO A 364 -20.64 11.39 -2.68
CA PRO A 364 -21.65 12.45 -2.91
C PRO A 364 -21.32 13.46 -4.01
#